data_AF-A0A965BXH2-F1
#
_entry.id   AF-A0A965BXH2-F1
#
_cell.length_a   1.000
_cell.length_b   1.000
_cell.length_c   1.000
_cell.angle_alpha   90.00
_cell.angle_beta   90.00
_cell.angle_gamma   90.00
#
_symmetry.space_group_name_H-M   'P 1'
#
loop_
_entity.id
_entity.type
_entity.pdbx_description
1 polymer ?
#
loop_
_entity_poly.entity_id
_entity_poly.type
_entity_poly.pdbx_seq_one_letter_code
_entity_poly.pdbx_strand_id
1 'polypeptide(L)'
;MGRIIAEIEARRGVRFNLGPETGSSSAPMDQGVRAGLESAAKALGISYRHMASGAGHDAAAFAEAGVPAAMLFVRNQNGSHNPKEDMRMEDFAAACAVVTRWAAEMGQ
;
A
#
# COMPACT_ATOMS: atom_id res chain seq x y z
N MET A 1 -17.28 -7.90 19.14
CA MET A 1 -17.06 -6.53 19.65
C MET A 1 -18.17 -6.06 20.58
N GLY A 2 -19.44 -6.05 20.14
CA GLY A 2 -20.57 -5.50 20.93
C GLY A 2 -20.75 -6.08 22.35
N ARG A 3 -20.48 -7.38 22.54
CA ARG A 3 -20.52 -8.02 23.86
C ARG A 3 -19.52 -7.40 24.86
N ILE A 4 -18.27 -7.20 24.44
CA ILE A 4 -17.21 -6.63 25.31
C ILE A 4 -17.53 -5.18 25.68
N ILE A 5 -18.08 -4.42 24.71
CA ILE A 5 -18.51 -3.03 24.93
C ILE A 5 -19.58 -2.98 26.02
N ALA A 6 -20.66 -3.76 25.89
CA ALA A 6 -21.75 -3.80 26.87
C ALA A 6 -21.27 -4.22 28.27
N GLU A 7 -20.35 -5.19 28.36
CA GLU A 7 -19.75 -5.61 29.63
C GLU A 7 -18.95 -4.47 30.30
N ILE A 8 -18.21 -3.66 29.54
CA ILE A 8 -17.44 -2.53 30.07
C ILE A 8 -18.37 -1.38 30.51
N GLU A 9 -19.39 -1.06 29.71
CA GLU A 9 -20.39 -0.03 30.05
C GLU A 9 -21.06 -0.33 31.39
N ALA A 10 -21.54 -1.56 31.57
CA ALA A 10 -22.19 -1.99 32.81
C ALA A 10 -21.21 -1.96 34.00
N ARG A 11 -19.99 -2.46 33.83
CA ARG A 11 -18.99 -2.51 34.92
C ARG A 11 -18.48 -1.13 35.33
N ARG A 12 -18.42 -0.16 34.41
CA ARG A 12 -17.81 1.15 34.63
C ARG A 12 -18.82 2.29 34.76
N GLY A 13 -20.10 2.05 34.48
CA GLY A 13 -21.16 3.07 34.52
C GLY A 13 -21.01 4.13 33.43
N VAL A 14 -20.44 3.76 32.27
CA VAL A 14 -20.20 4.66 31.13
C VAL A 14 -20.95 4.17 29.90
N ARG A 15 -21.03 4.99 28.85
CA ARG A 15 -21.62 4.66 27.55
C ARG A 15 -20.64 4.97 26.43
N PHE A 16 -20.48 4.06 25.48
CA PHE A 16 -19.74 4.28 24.25
C PHE A 16 -20.69 4.75 23.15
N ASN A 17 -20.38 5.90 22.53
CA ASN A 17 -20.97 6.29 21.27
C ASN A 17 -19.93 6.05 20.18
N LEU A 18 -20.05 4.94 19.44
CA LEU A 18 -19.03 4.49 18.50
C LEU A 18 -19.03 5.26 17.18
N GLY A 19 -20.14 5.94 16.84
CA GLY A 19 -20.32 6.54 15.52
C GLY A 19 -20.37 5.49 14.39
N PRO A 20 -20.36 5.94 13.12
CA PRO A 20 -20.27 5.05 11.98
C PRO A 20 -18.90 4.37 11.91
N GLU A 21 -18.90 3.10 11.53
CA GLU A 21 -17.67 2.38 11.23
C GLU A 21 -17.03 2.95 9.96
N THR A 22 -15.78 3.37 10.06
CA THR A 22 -14.98 3.74 8.89
C THR A 22 -14.26 2.50 8.37
N GLY A 23 -14.32 2.27 7.06
CA GLY A 23 -13.61 1.19 6.41
C GLY A 23 -13.16 1.58 5.02
N SER A 24 -12.25 0.80 4.46
CA SER A 24 -11.82 0.91 3.07
C SER A 24 -12.18 -0.37 2.33
N SER A 25 -12.68 -0.24 1.11
CA SER A 25 -12.83 -1.37 0.18
C SER A 25 -11.47 -1.75 -0.43
N SER A 26 -11.37 -2.96 -0.99
CA SER A 26 -10.23 -3.31 -1.83
C SER A 26 -10.18 -2.36 -3.03
N ALA A 27 -8.99 -1.82 -3.32
CA ALA A 27 -8.75 -0.92 -4.45
C ALA A 27 -7.86 -1.63 -5.48
N PRO A 28 -8.41 -2.22 -6.55
CA PRO A 28 -7.63 -2.80 -7.63
C PRO A 28 -6.77 -1.73 -8.29
N MET A 29 -5.47 -1.98 -8.38
CA MET A 29 -4.55 -1.10 -9.10
C MET A 29 -4.67 -1.31 -10.62
N ASP A 30 -4.43 -0.25 -11.37
CA ASP A 30 -4.57 -0.21 -12.83
C ASP A 30 -3.65 -1.24 -13.51
N GLN A 31 -4.22 -2.01 -14.45
CA GLN A 31 -3.50 -3.10 -15.10
C GLN A 31 -2.42 -2.57 -16.06
N GLY A 32 -2.65 -1.44 -16.72
CA GLY A 32 -1.71 -0.83 -17.66
C GLY A 32 -0.48 -0.29 -16.94
N VAL A 33 -0.69 0.49 -15.87
CA VAL A 33 0.40 1.03 -15.04
C VAL A 33 1.22 -0.11 -14.43
N ARG A 34 0.56 -1.16 -13.90
CA ARG A 34 1.25 -2.35 -13.38
C ARG A 34 2.08 -3.06 -14.44
N ALA A 35 1.51 -3.35 -15.61
CA ALA A 35 2.22 -4.00 -16.70
C ALA A 35 3.44 -3.18 -17.16
N GLY A 36 3.34 -1.85 -17.13
CA GLY A 36 4.45 -0.95 -17.38
C GLY A 36 5.60 -1.11 -16.39
N LEU A 37 5.30 -1.06 -15.09
CA LEU A 37 6.29 -1.26 -14.03
C LEU A 37 6.92 -2.66 -14.12
N GLU A 38 6.14 -3.69 -14.42
CA GLU A 38 6.63 -5.05 -14.63
C GLU A 38 7.57 -5.15 -15.84
N SER A 39 7.24 -4.48 -16.94
CA SER A 39 8.09 -4.41 -18.14
C SER A 39 9.42 -3.74 -17.83
N ALA A 40 9.39 -2.61 -17.12
CA ALA A 40 10.58 -1.89 -16.71
C ALA A 40 11.47 -2.74 -15.78
N ALA A 41 10.88 -3.44 -14.80
CA ALA A 41 11.61 -4.36 -13.93
C ALA A 41 12.26 -5.52 -14.70
N LYS A 42 11.54 -6.14 -15.65
CA LYS A 42 12.07 -7.20 -16.52
C LYS A 42 13.25 -6.71 -17.37
N ALA A 43 13.12 -5.54 -17.98
CA ALA A 43 14.15 -4.96 -18.82
C ALA A 43 15.43 -4.63 -18.04
N LEU A 44 15.31 -4.33 -16.74
CA LEU A 44 16.44 -4.12 -15.83
C LEU A 44 16.95 -5.40 -15.16
N GLY A 45 16.32 -6.56 -15.40
CA GLY A 45 16.68 -7.82 -14.75
C GLY A 45 16.39 -7.85 -13.24
N ILE A 46 15.51 -6.98 -12.74
CA ILE A 46 15.18 -6.88 -11.31
C ILE A 46 14.07 -7.88 -10.99
N SER A 47 14.33 -8.80 -10.06
CA SER A 47 13.33 -9.75 -9.58
C SER A 47 12.22 -9.05 -8.79
N TYR A 48 10.98 -9.42 -9.04
CA TYR A 48 9.80 -8.87 -8.37
C TYR A 48 8.77 -9.97 -8.09
N ARG A 49 7.74 -9.64 -7.30
CA ARG A 49 6.57 -10.48 -7.08
C ARG A 49 5.31 -9.63 -6.99
N HIS A 50 4.17 -10.23 -7.29
CA HIS A 50 2.88 -9.60 -7.04
C HIS A 50 2.45 -9.82 -5.60
N MET A 51 1.87 -8.78 -5.00
CA MET A 51 1.25 -8.84 -3.69
C MET A 51 0.18 -7.75 -3.54
N ALA A 52 -0.83 -8.03 -2.72
CA ALA A 52 -1.74 -7.00 -2.24
C ALA A 52 -1.06 -6.19 -1.13
N SER A 53 -1.41 -4.90 -1.01
CA SER A 53 -1.05 -4.13 0.18
C SER A 53 -1.94 -4.51 1.34
N GLY A 54 -1.34 -4.79 2.50
CA GLY A 54 -2.06 -4.95 3.76
C GLY A 54 -2.37 -3.61 4.46
N ALA A 55 -1.77 -2.52 3.99
CA ALA A 55 -1.95 -1.17 4.55
C ALA A 55 -2.68 -0.24 3.56
N GLY A 56 -3.37 0.75 4.11
CA GLY A 56 -3.95 1.84 3.32
C GLY A 56 -2.87 2.79 2.81
N HIS A 57 -3.00 3.20 1.55
CA HIS A 57 -2.15 4.21 0.89
C HIS A 57 -3.02 5.11 0.01
N ASP A 58 -2.55 6.33 -0.28
CA ASP A 58 -3.28 7.31 -1.10
C ASP A 58 -3.63 6.79 -2.50
N ALA A 59 -2.84 5.83 -3.02
CA ALA A 59 -3.14 5.15 -4.29
C ALA A 59 -4.54 4.50 -4.31
N ALA A 60 -5.07 4.07 -3.17
CA ALA A 60 -6.43 3.56 -3.07
C ALA A 60 -7.48 4.64 -3.36
N ALA A 61 -7.27 5.86 -2.83
CA ALA A 61 -8.15 6.99 -3.09
C ALA A 61 -8.07 7.44 -4.56
N PHE A 62 -6.89 7.39 -5.17
CA PHE A 62 -6.73 7.65 -6.61
C PHE A 62 -7.49 6.64 -7.46
N ALA A 63 -7.36 5.36 -7.15
CA ALA A 63 -8.10 4.30 -7.84
C ALA A 63 -9.63 4.48 -7.70
N GLU A 64 -10.11 4.83 -6.50
CA GLU A 64 -11.53 5.11 -6.24
C GLU A 64 -12.03 6.35 -7.02
N ALA A 65 -11.18 7.35 -7.19
CA ALA A 65 -11.47 8.52 -8.01
C ALA A 65 -11.36 8.27 -9.53
N GLY A 66 -11.06 7.04 -9.97
CA GLY A 66 -10.90 6.68 -11.38
C GLY A 66 -9.58 7.14 -12.01
N VAL A 67 -8.60 7.52 -11.20
CA VAL A 67 -7.24 7.86 -11.66
C VAL A 67 -6.41 6.58 -11.74
N PRO A 68 -5.80 6.25 -12.90
CA PRO A 68 -4.94 5.08 -13.03
C PRO A 68 -3.78 5.12 -12.02
N ALA A 69 -3.72 4.13 -11.13
CA ALA A 69 -2.74 4.07 -10.06
C ALA A 69 -2.17 2.66 -9.90
N ALA A 70 -0.89 2.57 -9.55
CA ALA A 70 -0.24 1.35 -9.10
C ALA A 70 0.79 1.67 -8.01
N MET A 71 1.20 0.66 -7.25
CA MET A 71 2.24 0.79 -6.24
C MET A 71 3.43 -0.11 -6.58
N LEU A 72 4.63 0.40 -6.35
CA LEU A 72 5.87 -0.35 -6.37
C LEU A 72 6.38 -0.46 -4.93
N PHE A 73 6.48 -1.68 -4.41
CA PHE A 73 6.96 -1.90 -3.05
C PHE A 73 8.47 -2.12 -3.00
N VAL A 74 9.09 -1.49 -1.99
CA VAL A 74 10.50 -1.68 -1.66
C VAL A 74 10.59 -2.61 -0.46
N ARG A 75 11.60 -3.50 -0.45
CA ARG A 75 11.85 -4.37 0.69
C ARG A 75 12.20 -3.52 1.92
N ASN A 76 11.63 -3.90 3.05
CA ASN A 76 11.86 -3.28 4.35
C ASN A 76 12.28 -4.37 5.34
N GLN A 77 13.43 -4.21 5.98
CA GLN A 77 14.06 -5.29 6.75
C GLN A 77 13.39 -5.52 8.11
N ASN A 78 12.76 -4.50 8.69
CA ASN A 78 12.25 -4.54 10.07
C ASN A 78 10.76 -4.15 10.17
N GLY A 79 10.05 -4.09 9.04
CA GLY A 79 8.69 -3.58 8.97
C GLY A 79 8.61 -2.08 9.24
N SER A 80 7.41 -1.52 9.08
CA SER A 80 7.16 -0.09 9.28
C SER A 80 6.66 0.23 10.70
N HIS A 81 6.44 1.52 10.99
CA HIS A 81 5.86 2.02 12.25
C HIS A 81 6.68 1.65 13.50
N ASN A 82 7.99 1.55 13.35
CA ASN A 82 8.88 1.28 14.48
C ASN A 82 10.23 1.98 14.29
N PRO A 83 10.95 2.33 15.38
CA PRO A 83 12.23 3.04 15.29
C PRO A 83 13.37 2.26 14.61
N LYS A 84 13.19 0.95 14.39
CA LYS A 84 14.16 0.09 13.72
C LYS A 84 13.79 -0.12 12.25
N GLU A 85 12.72 0.50 11.76
CA GLU A 85 12.35 0.52 10.35
C GLU A 85 13.58 0.81 9.50
N ASP A 86 13.82 -0.02 8.49
CA ASP A 86 15.04 0.02 7.71
C ASP A 86 14.76 -0.39 6.25
N MET A 87 15.53 0.21 5.36
CA MET A 87 15.47 0.01 3.93
C MET A 87 16.89 0.05 3.38
N ARG A 88 17.38 -1.10 2.92
CA ARG A 88 18.65 -1.20 2.21
C ARG A 88 18.67 -0.27 1.00
N MET A 89 19.76 0.49 0.83
CA MET A 89 19.90 1.43 -0.27
C MET A 89 19.90 0.74 -1.64
N GLU A 90 20.32 -0.53 -1.71
CA GLU A 90 20.26 -1.32 -2.95
C GLU A 90 18.81 -1.64 -3.34
N ASP A 91 17.94 -1.90 -2.36
CA ASP A 91 16.52 -2.13 -2.60
C ASP A 91 15.83 -0.85 -3.08
N PHE A 92 16.17 0.27 -2.44
CA PHE A 92 15.69 1.60 -2.85
C PHE A 92 16.15 1.96 -4.26
N ALA A 93 17.44 1.81 -4.56
CA ALA A 93 18.01 2.12 -5.86
C ALA A 93 17.39 1.27 -6.98
N ALA A 94 17.15 -0.03 -6.73
CA ALA A 94 16.46 -0.90 -7.68
C ALA A 94 15.04 -0.39 -7.98
N ALA A 95 14.28 0.00 -6.96
CA ALA A 95 12.94 0.54 -7.14
C ALA A 95 12.95 1.89 -7.90
N CYS A 96 13.88 2.79 -7.56
CA CYS A 96 14.07 4.04 -8.29
C CYS A 96 14.37 3.79 -9.77
N ALA A 97 15.26 2.84 -10.08
CA ALA A 97 15.59 2.49 -11.47
C ALA A 97 14.36 2.02 -12.26
N VAL A 98 13.50 1.19 -11.64
CA VAL A 98 12.24 0.73 -12.25
C VAL A 98 11.31 1.90 -12.54
N VAL A 99 11.04 2.77 -11.55
CA VAL A 99 10.14 3.92 -11.74
C VAL A 99 10.69 4.90 -12.77
N THR A 100 11.99 5.20 -12.73
CA THR A 100 12.63 6.11 -13.69
C THR A 100 12.52 5.58 -15.12
N ARG A 101 12.81 4.29 -15.33
CA ARG A 101 12.68 3.67 -16.64
C ARG A 101 11.23 3.70 -17.12
N TRP A 102 10.31 3.26 -16.28
CA TRP A 102 8.88 3.25 -16.59
C TRP A 102 8.36 4.64 -16.99
N ALA A 103 8.70 5.67 -16.20
CA ALA A 103 8.29 7.04 -16.48
C ALA A 103 8.91 7.59 -17.78
N ALA A 104 10.15 7.21 -18.10
CA ALA A 104 10.80 7.59 -19.36
C ALA A 104 10.17 6.91 -20.59
N GLU A 105 9.60 5.71 -20.42
CA GLU A 105 8.98 4.93 -21.50
C GLU A 105 7.48 5.22 -21.67
N MET A 106 6.74 5.50 -20.59
CA MET A 106 5.30 5.85 -20.64
C MET A 106 5.03 7.35 -20.85
N GLY A 107 6.06 8.18 -20.86
CA GLY A 107 5.96 9.59 -21.27
C GLY A 107 5.95 9.81 -22.80
N GLN A 108 5.98 8.73 -23.59
CA GLN A 108 5.82 8.73 -25.05
C GLN A 108 4.52 8.04 -25.45
#